data_AF-A0A971KQJ7-F1
#
_entry.id   AF-A0A971KQJ7-F1
#
_cell.length_a   1.000
_cell.length_b   1.000
_cell.length_c   1.000
_cell.angle_alpha   90.00
_cell.angle_beta   90.00
_cell.angle_gamma   90.00
#
_symmetry.space_group_name_H-M   'P 1'
#
loop_
_entity.id
_entity.type
_entity.pdbx_description
1 polymer ?
#
loop_
_entity_poly.entity_id
_entity_poly.type
_entity_poly.pdbx_seq_one_letter_code
_entity_poly.pdbx_strand_id
1 'polypeptide(L)'
;METVNPWVDYLESIDREQRLRLINEFGLSIQGFRKGAKNIPDPLVLQVLKDIPQRYKKRFRNWFESEYGQLLRETAECPVDQIGESGRGWLEKYPTSIIKLALLVSGRKDTDAALQRLESAIQDNGQQTTGQADCETEKKIHSLEERLSQLEQRLHELETENKNLQAQNKKLQSERMSLQNKITRNQKEYQDKLDKERERSVAWQQKYEERVAEIKHKDEELDQVVRLLQDTEQQLTAKSRRIDELEKDLQSNVGKLEEQRRLLDVYKALNQTSENVEDKNIPTVLVVGVEFPRVQMKIGETTYVLEGIADYQKESDLAELCKDYERIVMLSLCHHRVRIQLNRLCGTRLREIPSIYQLRDALVNERGLVS
;
A
#
# COMPACT_ATOMS: atom_id res chain seq x y z
N MET A 1 -69.25 60.31 73.35
CA MET A 1 -68.65 60.08 72.03
C MET A 1 -67.90 61.34 71.68
N GLU A 2 -66.57 61.29 71.61
CA GLU A 2 -65.79 62.42 71.11
C GLU A 2 -66.26 62.69 69.68
N THR A 3 -66.79 63.88 69.42
CA THR A 3 -67.22 64.27 68.07
C THR A 3 -65.96 64.40 67.23
N VAL A 4 -65.60 63.32 66.54
CA VAL A 4 -64.45 63.29 65.65
C VAL A 4 -64.66 64.37 64.60
N ASN A 5 -63.74 65.33 64.52
CA ASN A 5 -63.86 66.46 63.61
C ASN A 5 -63.54 66.00 62.18
N PRO A 6 -64.51 65.95 61.24
CA PRO A 6 -64.30 65.38 59.91
C PRO A 6 -63.23 66.11 59.10
N TRP A 7 -62.93 67.36 59.45
CA TRP A 7 -61.82 68.12 58.86
C TRP A 7 -60.47 67.54 59.27
N VAL A 8 -60.33 67.14 60.53
CA VAL A 8 -59.11 66.51 61.04
C VAL A 8 -58.90 65.16 60.38
N ASP A 9 -59.95 64.34 60.28
CA ASP A 9 -59.88 63.04 59.60
C ASP A 9 -59.50 63.19 58.13
N TYR A 10 -60.05 64.20 57.45
CA TYR A 10 -59.67 64.51 56.08
C TYR A 10 -58.19 64.88 55.99
N LEU A 11 -57.74 65.82 56.82
CA LEU A 11 -56.34 66.21 56.87
C LEU A 11 -55.42 65.01 57.12
N GLU A 12 -55.78 64.12 58.03
CA GLU A 12 -55.01 62.93 58.36
C GLU A 12 -55.02 61.89 57.22
N SER A 13 -56.09 61.83 56.43
CA SER A 13 -56.20 60.94 55.25
C SER A 13 -55.42 61.38 54.01
N ILE A 14 -55.13 62.68 53.88
CA ILE A 14 -54.38 63.22 52.73
C ILE A 14 -52.88 63.24 53.01
N ASP A 15 -52.08 63.15 51.94
CA ASP A 15 -50.63 63.14 52.06
C ASP A 15 -50.06 64.51 52.47
N ARG A 16 -48.78 64.50 52.86
CA ARG A 16 -48.09 65.72 53.30
C ARG A 16 -48.01 66.79 52.20
N GLU A 17 -47.90 66.41 50.93
CA GLU A 17 -47.80 67.38 49.85
C GLU A 17 -49.13 68.09 49.62
N GLN A 18 -50.24 67.36 49.70
CA GLN A 18 -51.59 67.88 49.63
C GLN A 18 -51.86 68.85 50.79
N ARG A 19 -51.45 68.52 52.02
CA ARG A 19 -51.54 69.45 53.16
C ARG A 19 -50.74 70.74 52.95
N LEU A 20 -49.54 70.65 52.39
CA LEU A 20 -48.73 71.82 52.06
C LEU A 20 -49.35 72.67 50.94
N ARG A 21 -50.01 72.04 49.96
CA ARG A 21 -50.80 72.77 48.94
C ARG A 21 -51.94 73.55 49.57
N LEU A 22 -52.70 72.94 50.49
CA LEU A 22 -53.76 73.63 51.22
C LEU A 22 -53.23 74.87 51.97
N ILE A 23 -52.08 74.78 52.64
CA ILE A 23 -51.46 75.93 53.31
C ILE A 23 -51.21 77.09 52.32
N ASN A 24 -50.73 76.77 51.11
CA ASN A 24 -50.47 77.77 50.08
C ASN A 24 -51.78 78.36 49.51
N GLU A 25 -52.79 77.52 49.26
CA GLU A 25 -54.11 77.92 48.75
C GLU A 25 -54.85 78.84 49.73
N PHE A 26 -54.81 78.53 51.02
CA PHE A 26 -55.37 79.39 52.07
C PHE A 26 -54.53 80.63 52.37
N GLY A 27 -53.32 80.73 51.79
CA GLY A 27 -52.39 81.83 51.99
C GLY A 27 -51.86 81.92 53.42
N LEU A 28 -51.72 80.78 54.10
CA LEU A 28 -51.30 80.71 55.50
C LEU A 28 -49.77 80.74 55.62
N SER A 29 -49.29 81.37 56.69
CA SER A 29 -47.87 81.38 57.05
C SER A 29 -47.64 80.55 58.30
N ILE A 30 -46.61 79.70 58.29
CA ILE A 30 -46.19 78.93 59.47
C ILE A 30 -45.02 79.66 60.12
N GLN A 31 -45.15 79.96 61.42
CA GLN A 31 -44.13 80.70 62.16
C GLN A 31 -42.78 79.97 62.11
N GLY A 32 -41.72 80.70 61.77
CA GLY A 32 -40.36 80.14 61.65
C GLY A 32 -40.01 79.56 60.27
N PHE A 33 -40.95 79.52 59.32
CA PHE A 33 -40.70 78.99 57.98
C PHE A 33 -41.02 80.02 56.88
N ARG A 34 -40.19 80.07 55.83
CA ARG A 34 -40.46 80.89 54.64
C ARG A 34 -41.68 80.33 53.88
N LYS A 35 -42.47 81.21 53.25
CA LYS A 35 -43.60 80.80 52.40
C LYS A 35 -43.11 79.82 51.32
N GLY A 36 -43.77 78.67 51.19
CA GLY A 36 -43.39 77.62 50.24
C GLY A 36 -42.21 76.73 50.67
N ALA A 37 -41.76 76.80 51.93
CA ALA A 37 -40.73 75.90 52.42
C ALA A 37 -41.20 74.43 52.38
N LYS A 38 -40.39 73.54 51.80
CA LYS A 38 -40.70 72.10 51.68
C LYS A 38 -40.38 71.29 52.95
N ASN A 39 -39.60 71.86 53.87
CA ASN A 39 -39.05 71.15 55.05
C ASN A 39 -39.82 71.45 56.35
N ILE A 40 -41.08 71.85 56.26
CA ILE A 40 -41.90 72.13 57.44
C ILE A 40 -42.31 70.81 58.12
N PRO A 41 -42.10 70.64 59.44
CA PRO A 41 -42.60 69.49 60.17
C PRO A 41 -44.11 69.30 59.97
N ASP A 42 -44.51 68.08 59.61
CA ASP A 42 -45.91 67.73 59.34
C ASP A 42 -46.87 67.99 60.53
N PRO A 43 -46.48 67.79 61.81
CA PRO A 43 -47.33 68.16 62.95
C PRO A 43 -47.67 69.66 63.00
N LEU A 44 -46.74 70.53 62.60
CA LEU A 44 -46.97 71.98 62.54
C LEU A 44 -47.89 72.36 61.38
N VAL A 45 -47.75 71.67 60.23
CA VAL A 45 -48.66 71.82 59.09
C VAL A 45 -50.08 71.46 59.50
N LEU A 46 -50.27 70.29 60.14
CA LEU A 46 -51.56 69.86 60.65
C LEU A 46 -52.14 70.85 61.65
N GLN A 47 -51.35 71.31 62.63
CA GLN A 47 -51.81 72.25 63.65
C GLN A 47 -52.37 73.55 63.04
N VAL A 48 -51.71 74.10 62.02
CA VAL A 48 -52.17 75.31 61.33
C VAL A 48 -53.44 75.06 60.52
N LEU A 49 -53.53 73.91 59.86
CA LEU A 49 -54.69 73.56 59.04
C LEU A 49 -55.94 73.25 59.88
N LYS A 50 -55.79 72.67 61.08
CA LYS A 50 -56.92 72.28 61.96
C LYS A 50 -57.89 73.43 62.28
N ASP A 51 -57.36 74.63 62.40
CA ASP A 51 -58.14 75.82 62.79
C ASP A 51 -58.86 76.51 61.62
N ILE A 52 -58.64 76.08 60.38
CA ILE A 52 -59.16 76.75 59.17
C ILE A 52 -60.68 76.90 59.15
N PRO A 53 -61.49 75.84 59.40
CA PRO A 53 -62.95 75.95 59.32
C PRO A 53 -63.51 76.95 60.34
N GLN A 54 -62.83 77.15 61.46
CA GLN A 54 -63.23 78.06 62.53
C GLN A 54 -62.73 79.48 62.30
N ARG A 55 -61.42 79.67 62.05
CA ARG A 55 -60.80 81.00 61.92
C ARG A 55 -61.02 81.64 60.55
N TYR A 56 -61.15 80.83 59.50
CA TYR A 56 -61.24 81.29 58.11
C TYR A 56 -62.49 80.79 57.40
N LYS A 57 -63.63 80.75 58.12
CA LYS A 57 -64.91 80.16 57.68
C LYS A 57 -65.31 80.53 56.24
N LYS A 58 -65.20 81.80 55.85
CA LYS A 58 -65.54 82.25 54.48
C LYS A 58 -64.60 81.69 53.41
N ARG A 59 -63.29 81.68 53.68
CA ARG A 59 -62.30 81.12 52.75
C ARG A 59 -62.44 79.60 52.64
N PHE A 60 -62.64 78.93 53.77
CA PHE A 60 -62.87 77.50 53.82
C PHE A 60 -64.08 77.08 52.99
N ARG A 61 -65.20 77.79 53.17
CA ARG A 61 -66.41 77.54 52.37
C ARG A 61 -66.18 77.75 50.88
N ASN A 62 -65.55 78.87 50.49
CA ASN A 62 -65.27 79.15 49.08
C ASN A 62 -64.34 78.10 48.45
N TRP A 63 -63.33 77.64 49.19
CA TRP A 63 -62.44 76.57 48.76
C TRP A 63 -63.21 75.25 48.59
N PHE A 64 -63.99 74.87 49.60
CA PHE A 64 -64.77 73.63 49.57
C PHE A 64 -65.82 73.64 48.44
N GLU A 65 -66.45 74.79 48.18
CA GLU A 65 -67.36 74.99 47.05
C GLU A 65 -66.64 74.90 45.69
N SER A 66 -65.39 75.36 45.61
CA SER A 66 -64.57 75.25 44.39
C SER A 66 -64.18 73.81 44.09
N GLU A 67 -63.70 73.08 45.10
CA GLU A 67 -63.16 71.72 44.93
C GLU A 67 -64.26 70.64 44.92
N TYR A 68 -65.30 70.82 45.75
CA TYR A 68 -66.34 69.82 45.99
C TYR A 68 -67.75 70.36 45.74
N GLY A 69 -67.89 71.40 44.90
CA GLY A 69 -69.18 72.06 44.65
C GLY A 69 -70.27 71.16 44.06
N GLN A 70 -69.89 70.10 43.34
CA GLN A 70 -70.86 69.09 42.90
C GLN A 70 -71.42 68.30 44.10
N LEU A 71 -70.53 67.74 44.94
CA LEU A 71 -70.92 67.02 46.15
C LEU A 71 -71.71 67.92 47.11
N LEU A 72 -71.34 69.20 47.23
CA LEU A 72 -72.07 70.15 48.09
C LEU A 72 -73.51 70.41 47.59
N ARG A 73 -73.73 70.48 46.27
CA ARG A 73 -75.09 70.60 45.69
C ARG A 73 -75.89 69.34 45.90
N GLU A 74 -75.31 68.18 45.59
CA GLU A 74 -75.94 66.88 45.76
C GLU A 74 -76.32 66.64 47.23
N THR A 75 -75.42 66.96 48.17
CA THR A 75 -75.68 66.83 49.61
C THR A 75 -76.65 67.87 50.15
N ALA A 76 -76.78 69.05 49.55
CA ALA A 76 -77.76 70.07 49.94
C ALA A 76 -79.18 69.75 49.47
N GLU A 77 -79.33 69.14 48.28
CA GLU A 77 -80.62 68.84 47.64
C GLU A 77 -81.18 67.45 48.01
N CYS A 78 -80.33 66.53 48.46
CA CYS A 78 -80.73 65.14 48.78
C CYS A 78 -81.61 65.04 50.04
N PRO A 79 -82.84 64.49 50.01
CA PRO A 79 -83.63 64.23 51.21
C PRO A 79 -82.90 63.29 52.18
N VAL A 80 -83.04 63.48 53.51
CA VAL A 80 -82.32 62.66 54.52
C VAL A 80 -82.55 61.16 54.36
N ASP A 81 -83.77 60.77 53.99
CA ASP A 81 -84.13 59.37 53.78
C ASP A 81 -83.40 58.73 52.59
N GLN A 82 -82.92 59.54 51.64
CA GLN A 82 -82.20 59.09 50.44
C GLN A 82 -80.67 59.16 50.59
N ILE A 83 -80.16 59.68 51.71
CA ILE A 83 -78.72 59.80 51.97
C ILE A 83 -78.06 58.43 52.12
N GLY A 84 -78.77 57.39 52.57
CA GLY A 84 -78.22 56.04 52.64
C GLY A 84 -77.91 55.45 51.24
N GLU A 85 -78.79 55.69 50.27
CA GLU A 85 -78.63 55.18 48.90
C GLU A 85 -77.68 56.06 48.09
N SER A 86 -77.88 57.38 48.13
CA SER A 86 -77.00 58.36 47.46
C SER A 86 -75.59 58.37 48.06
N GLY A 87 -75.50 58.15 49.37
CA GLY A 87 -74.26 58.05 50.11
C GLY A 87 -73.38 56.90 49.64
N ARG A 88 -73.95 55.76 49.20
CA ARG A 88 -73.16 54.69 48.57
C ARG A 88 -72.49 55.17 47.28
N GLY A 89 -73.22 55.88 46.43
CA GLY A 89 -72.66 56.48 45.21
C GLY A 89 -71.62 57.58 45.47
N TRP A 90 -71.71 58.28 46.60
CA TRP A 90 -70.69 59.24 47.03
C TRP A 90 -69.44 58.55 47.57
N LEU A 91 -69.59 57.45 48.32
CA LEU A 91 -68.47 56.69 48.90
C LEU A 91 -67.56 56.05 47.84
N GLU A 92 -68.08 55.82 46.62
CA GLU A 92 -67.27 55.38 45.47
C GLU A 92 -66.39 56.51 44.91
N LYS A 93 -66.78 57.78 45.11
CA LYS A 93 -66.17 58.94 44.44
C LYS A 93 -65.39 59.85 45.38
N TYR A 94 -65.76 59.89 46.65
CA TYR A 94 -65.23 60.84 47.63
C TYR A 94 -64.85 60.14 48.94
N PRO A 95 -63.77 60.58 49.61
CA PRO A 95 -63.46 60.12 50.95
C PRO A 95 -64.61 60.38 51.92
N THR A 96 -64.85 59.46 52.84
CA THR A 96 -65.87 59.57 53.89
C THR A 96 -65.81 60.90 54.64
N SER A 97 -64.61 61.36 54.96
CA SER A 97 -64.36 62.64 55.65
C SER A 97 -64.83 63.84 54.83
N ILE A 98 -64.65 63.83 53.51
CA ILE A 98 -65.14 64.88 52.59
C ILE A 98 -66.67 64.89 52.50
N ILE A 99 -67.32 63.72 52.48
CA ILE A 99 -68.78 63.63 52.46
C ILE A 99 -69.37 64.16 53.77
N LYS A 100 -68.78 63.79 54.91
CA LYS A 100 -69.16 64.33 56.23
C LYS A 100 -68.98 65.85 56.28
N LEU A 101 -67.90 66.39 55.71
CA LEU A 101 -67.68 67.83 55.59
C LEU A 101 -68.71 68.51 54.69
N ALA A 102 -69.07 67.92 53.56
CA ALA A 102 -70.08 68.47 52.65
C ALA A 102 -71.44 68.60 53.34
N LEU A 103 -71.85 67.57 54.09
CA LEU A 103 -73.06 67.61 54.91
C LEU A 103 -73.01 68.73 55.96
N LEU A 104 -71.87 68.92 56.63
CA LEU A 104 -71.70 69.99 57.62
C LEU A 104 -71.67 71.41 57.01
N VAL A 105 -71.07 71.57 55.82
CA VAL A 105 -70.92 72.87 55.14
C VAL A 105 -72.21 73.28 54.42
N SER A 106 -73.05 72.32 54.02
CA SER A 106 -74.31 72.56 53.31
C SER A 106 -75.33 73.41 54.10
N GLY A 107 -75.15 73.57 55.41
CA GLY A 107 -76.00 74.44 56.25
C GLY A 107 -77.41 73.89 56.48
N ARG A 108 -77.59 72.59 56.28
CA ARG A 108 -78.85 71.88 56.51
C ARG A 108 -79.28 71.95 57.98
N LYS A 109 -80.60 71.87 58.22
CA LYS A 109 -81.17 71.84 59.58
C LYS A 109 -81.18 70.42 60.18
N ASP A 110 -80.99 69.40 59.35
CA ASP A 110 -81.11 67.98 59.65
C ASP A 110 -79.76 67.22 59.51
N THR A 111 -78.63 67.93 59.71
CA THR A 111 -77.27 67.38 59.53
C THR A 111 -76.98 66.13 60.34
N ASP A 112 -77.46 66.05 61.58
CA ASP A 112 -77.14 64.93 62.46
C ASP A 112 -77.83 63.64 62.01
N ALA A 113 -79.07 63.74 61.52
CA ALA A 113 -79.82 62.62 60.96
C ALA A 113 -79.18 62.15 59.64
N ALA A 114 -78.71 63.09 58.81
CA ALA A 114 -77.98 62.79 57.58
C ALA A 114 -76.66 62.04 57.84
N LEU A 115 -75.88 62.47 58.84
CA LEU A 115 -74.62 61.82 59.21
C LEU A 115 -74.84 60.40 59.73
N GLN A 116 -75.85 60.18 60.57
CA GLN A 116 -76.20 58.84 61.06
C GLN A 116 -76.57 57.88 59.92
N ARG A 117 -77.35 58.35 58.94
CA ARG A 117 -77.71 57.54 57.76
C ARG A 117 -76.51 57.17 56.91
N LEU A 118 -75.57 58.08 56.72
CA LEU A 118 -74.32 57.80 56.02
C LEU A 118 -73.46 56.77 56.78
N GLU A 119 -73.38 56.86 58.10
CA GLU A 119 -72.62 55.92 58.93
C GLU A 119 -73.18 54.50 58.85
N SER A 120 -74.51 54.32 58.88
CA SER A 120 -75.13 53.02 58.67
C SER A 120 -74.81 52.44 57.28
N ALA A 121 -74.85 53.26 56.22
CA ALA A 121 -74.51 52.82 54.87
C ALA A 121 -73.05 52.38 54.72
N ILE A 122 -72.12 53.01 55.44
CA ILE A 122 -70.70 52.62 55.45
C ILE A 122 -70.52 51.25 56.11
N GLN A 123 -71.21 51.00 57.22
CA GLN A 123 -71.10 49.76 57.98
C GLN A 123 -71.64 48.55 57.19
N ASP A 124 -72.75 48.73 56.47
CA ASP A 124 -73.34 47.69 55.62
C ASP A 124 -72.40 47.30 54.45
N ASN A 125 -71.69 48.28 53.88
CA ASN A 125 -70.84 48.05 52.71
C ASN A 125 -69.53 47.31 53.08
N GLY A 126 -68.96 47.62 54.25
CA GLY A 126 -67.72 46.99 54.73
C GLY A 126 -67.85 45.49 55.04
N GLN A 127 -69.06 45.00 55.32
CA GLN A 127 -69.31 43.57 55.59
C GLN A 127 -69.47 42.74 54.31
N GLN A 128 -69.86 43.36 53.19
CA GLN A 128 -70.04 42.64 51.91
C GLN A 128 -68.72 42.41 51.17
N THR A 129 -67.77 43.34 51.26
CA THR A 129 -66.50 43.26 50.52
C THR A 129 -65.47 42.32 51.13
N THR A 130 -65.50 42.10 52.44
CA THR A 130 -64.53 41.21 53.15
C THR A 130 -64.82 39.74 52.88
N GLY A 131 -66.08 39.31 52.92
CA GLY A 131 -66.45 37.91 52.65
C GLY A 131 -66.19 37.44 51.20
N GLN A 132 -66.24 38.34 50.22
CA GLN A 132 -65.92 38.00 48.82
C GLN A 132 -64.40 37.91 48.58
N ALA A 133 -63.61 38.79 49.20
CA ALA A 133 -62.15 38.77 49.06
C ALA A 133 -61.53 37.50 49.66
N ASP A 134 -62.03 37.04 50.81
CA ASP A 134 -61.53 35.83 51.48
C ASP A 134 -61.83 34.55 50.69
N CYS A 135 -62.97 34.49 50.00
CA CYS A 135 -63.33 33.33 49.18
C CYS A 135 -62.51 33.25 47.87
N GLU A 136 -62.05 34.37 47.33
CA GLU A 136 -61.16 34.39 46.16
C GLU A 136 -59.71 34.05 46.49
N THR A 137 -59.23 34.45 47.67
CA THR A 137 -57.87 34.11 48.13
C THR A 137 -57.75 32.63 48.44
N GLU A 138 -58.75 32.02 49.09
CA GLU A 138 -58.79 30.58 49.34
C GLU A 138 -58.75 29.76 48.03
N LYS A 139 -59.51 30.16 47.01
CA LYS A 139 -59.47 29.50 45.69
C LYS A 139 -58.09 29.62 45.01
N LYS A 140 -57.43 30.77 45.14
CA LYS A 140 -56.08 30.97 44.60
C LYS A 140 -55.05 30.12 45.35
N ILE A 141 -55.15 30.03 46.68
CA ILE A 141 -54.27 29.19 47.49
C ILE A 141 -54.41 27.73 47.06
N HIS A 142 -55.65 27.24 46.93
CA HIS A 142 -55.87 25.85 46.53
C HIS A 142 -55.34 25.54 45.12
N SER A 143 -55.52 26.45 44.16
CA SER A 143 -54.95 26.30 42.82
C SER A 143 -53.41 26.29 42.82
N LEU A 144 -52.77 27.06 43.70
CA LEU A 144 -51.32 27.05 43.85
C LEU A 144 -50.81 25.76 44.50
N GLU A 145 -51.53 25.22 45.48
CA GLU A 145 -51.22 23.94 46.11
C GLU A 145 -51.28 22.78 45.12
N GLU A 146 -52.34 22.72 44.30
CA GLU A 146 -52.45 21.71 43.23
C GLU A 146 -51.30 21.82 42.23
N ARG A 147 -50.93 23.04 41.84
CA ARG A 147 -49.85 23.28 40.89
C ARG A 147 -48.48 22.96 41.49
N LEU A 148 -48.26 23.21 42.78
CA LEU A 148 -47.06 22.80 43.50
C LEU A 148 -46.95 21.28 43.54
N SER A 149 -48.03 20.57 43.90
CA SER A 149 -48.06 19.11 43.93
C SER A 149 -47.74 18.49 42.55
N GLN A 150 -48.28 19.05 41.47
CA GLN A 150 -47.94 18.62 40.11
C GLN A 150 -46.47 18.87 39.76
N LEU A 151 -45.90 20.00 40.17
CA LEU A 151 -44.49 20.31 39.93
C LEU A 151 -43.56 19.40 40.73
N GLU A 152 -43.91 19.05 41.96
CA GLU A 152 -43.16 18.10 42.78
C GLU A 152 -43.15 16.69 42.16
N GLN A 153 -44.30 16.22 41.67
CA GLN A 153 -44.37 14.95 40.94
C GLN A 153 -43.50 14.97 39.67
N ARG A 154 -43.60 16.04 38.87
CA ARG A 154 -42.79 16.22 37.66
C ARG A 154 -41.29 16.24 37.98
N LEU A 155 -40.90 16.92 39.06
CA LEU A 155 -39.52 17.00 39.50
C LEU A 155 -39.01 15.61 39.92
N HIS A 156 -39.83 14.85 40.65
CA HIS A 156 -39.47 13.48 41.03
C HIS A 156 -39.28 12.56 39.81
N GLU A 157 -40.18 12.63 38.82
CA GLU A 157 -40.05 11.89 37.55
C GLU A 157 -38.73 12.24 36.85
N LEU A 158 -38.43 13.53 36.69
CA LEU A 158 -37.19 14.00 36.07
C LEU A 158 -35.93 13.55 36.82
N GLU A 159 -35.96 13.54 38.15
CA GLU A 159 -34.84 13.03 38.95
C GLU A 159 -34.61 11.53 38.73
N THR A 160 -35.69 10.74 38.63
CA THR A 160 -35.57 9.31 38.35
C THR A 160 -35.07 9.05 36.94
N GLU A 161 -35.54 9.80 35.94
CA GLU A 161 -35.08 9.70 34.56
C GLU A 161 -33.59 10.08 34.47
N ASN A 162 -33.16 11.15 35.13
CA ASN A 162 -31.76 11.56 35.15
C ASN A 162 -30.87 10.49 35.79
N LYS A 163 -31.28 9.87 36.90
CA LYS A 163 -30.56 8.74 37.51
C LYS A 163 -30.44 7.56 36.55
N ASN A 164 -31.50 7.23 35.82
CA ASN A 164 -31.50 6.16 34.82
C ASN A 164 -30.55 6.47 33.65
N LEU A 165 -30.60 7.69 33.12
CA LEU A 165 -29.70 8.14 32.06
C LEU A 165 -28.23 8.13 32.49
N GLN A 166 -27.94 8.55 33.72
CA GLN A 166 -26.59 8.47 34.28
C GLN A 166 -26.09 7.03 34.39
N ALA A 167 -26.95 6.10 34.81
CA ALA A 167 -26.61 4.68 34.88
C ALA A 167 -26.34 4.08 33.48
N GLN A 168 -27.19 4.41 32.50
CA GLN A 168 -26.99 4.00 31.10
C GLN A 168 -25.69 4.56 30.52
N ASN A 169 -25.37 5.83 30.78
CA ASN A 169 -24.16 6.46 30.29
C ASN A 169 -22.90 5.78 30.87
N LYS A 170 -22.90 5.47 32.18
CA LYS A 170 -21.81 4.69 32.82
C LYS A 170 -21.64 3.31 32.18
N LYS A 171 -22.74 2.62 31.86
CA LYS A 171 -22.71 1.33 31.18
C LYS A 171 -22.13 1.44 29.76
N LEU A 172 -22.57 2.42 28.98
CA LEU A 172 -22.04 2.66 27.63
C LEU A 172 -20.56 3.03 27.64
N GLN A 173 -20.11 3.81 28.63
CA GLN A 173 -18.69 4.13 28.80
C GLN A 173 -17.85 2.89 29.10
N SER A 174 -18.32 1.99 29.96
CA SER A 174 -17.59 0.76 30.27
C SER A 174 -17.55 -0.21 29.09
N GLU A 175 -18.66 -0.33 28.34
CA GLU A 175 -18.73 -1.11 27.10
C GLU A 175 -17.77 -0.56 26.03
N ARG A 176 -17.76 0.77 25.84
CA ARG A 176 -16.83 1.45 24.92
C ARG A 176 -15.38 1.15 25.30
N MET A 177 -15.00 1.27 26.57
CA MET A 177 -13.65 0.99 27.04
C MET A 177 -13.27 -0.49 26.82
N SER A 178 -14.20 -1.41 27.06
CA SER A 178 -14.01 -2.84 26.80
C SER A 178 -13.79 -3.13 25.32
N LEU A 179 -14.60 -2.53 24.45
CA LEU A 179 -14.46 -2.67 22.99
C LEU A 179 -13.14 -2.05 22.49
N GLN A 180 -12.76 -0.88 22.99
CA GLN A 180 -11.51 -0.24 22.63
C GLN A 180 -10.30 -1.12 23.02
N ASN A 181 -10.32 -1.72 24.22
CA ASN A 181 -9.29 -2.66 24.64
C ASN A 181 -9.24 -3.92 23.76
N LYS A 182 -10.40 -4.45 23.34
CA LYS A 182 -10.46 -5.59 22.40
C LYS A 182 -9.88 -5.22 21.04
N ILE A 183 -10.21 -4.06 20.50
CA ILE A 183 -9.68 -3.57 19.23
C ILE A 183 -8.16 -3.46 19.29
N THR A 184 -7.62 -2.81 20.33
CA THR A 184 -6.17 -2.66 20.49
C THR A 184 -5.45 -4.00 20.60
N ARG A 185 -6.00 -4.97 21.34
CA ARG A 185 -5.44 -6.33 21.43
C ARG A 185 -5.46 -7.04 20.08
N ASN A 186 -6.59 -7.00 19.38
CA ASN A 186 -6.71 -7.63 18.06
C ASN A 186 -5.75 -7.00 17.07
N GLN A 187 -5.62 -5.67 17.05
CA GLN A 187 -4.67 -4.95 16.19
C GLN A 187 -3.24 -5.42 16.47
N LYS A 188 -2.85 -5.56 17.74
CA LYS A 188 -1.54 -6.08 18.12
C LYS A 188 -1.34 -7.53 17.64
N GLU A 189 -2.32 -8.40 17.84
CA GLU A 189 -2.24 -9.80 17.37
C GLU A 189 -2.14 -9.90 15.84
N TYR A 190 -2.87 -9.06 15.10
CA TYR A 190 -2.74 -9.01 13.65
C TYR A 190 -1.37 -8.50 13.21
N GLN A 191 -0.84 -7.49 13.90
CA GLN A 191 0.49 -6.97 13.61
C GLN A 191 1.56 -8.04 13.88
N ASP A 192 1.49 -8.74 15.03
CA ASP A 192 2.42 -9.82 15.38
C ASP A 192 2.36 -10.97 14.36
N LYS A 193 1.16 -11.32 13.85
CA LYS A 193 1.01 -12.34 12.79
C LYS A 193 1.62 -11.86 11.47
N LEU A 194 1.39 -10.60 11.12
CA LEU A 194 1.88 -10.01 9.89
C LEU A 194 3.42 -9.92 9.90
N ASP A 195 4.01 -9.58 11.04
CA ASP A 195 5.47 -9.55 11.22
C ASP A 195 6.07 -10.97 11.16
N LYS A 196 5.40 -11.98 11.75
CA LYS A 196 5.81 -13.40 11.58
C LYS A 196 5.76 -13.88 10.14
N GLU A 197 4.72 -13.50 9.38
CA GLU A 197 4.65 -13.87 7.95
C GLU A 197 5.69 -13.13 7.11
N ARG A 198 6.02 -11.88 7.44
CA ARG A 198 7.14 -11.15 6.83
C ARG A 198 8.47 -11.84 7.10
N GLU A 199 8.74 -12.22 8.35
CA GLU A 199 9.95 -12.97 8.72
C GLU A 199 10.04 -14.29 7.96
N ARG A 200 8.93 -15.03 7.84
CA ARG A 200 8.85 -16.27 7.04
C ARG A 200 9.15 -16.01 5.57
N SER A 201 8.58 -14.95 5.00
CA SER A 201 8.80 -14.59 3.59
C SER A 201 10.26 -14.25 3.32
N VAL A 202 10.91 -13.49 4.21
CA VAL A 202 12.34 -13.18 4.12
C VAL A 202 13.19 -14.45 4.22
N ALA A 203 12.90 -15.32 5.20
CA ALA A 203 13.62 -16.58 5.35
C ALA A 203 13.47 -17.50 4.13
N TRP A 204 12.28 -17.55 3.52
CA TRP A 204 12.04 -18.28 2.29
C TRP A 204 12.80 -17.69 1.10
N GLN A 205 12.86 -16.37 1.00
CA GLN A 205 13.61 -15.70 -0.05
C GLN A 205 15.12 -15.97 0.08
N GLN A 206 15.68 -15.91 1.29
CA GLN A 206 17.08 -16.26 1.53
C GLN A 206 17.39 -17.71 1.11
N LYS A 207 16.54 -18.67 1.51
CA LYS A 207 16.69 -20.07 1.09
C LYS A 207 16.60 -20.23 -0.43
N TYR A 208 15.73 -19.46 -1.09
CA TYR A 208 15.64 -19.47 -2.54
C TYR A 208 16.92 -18.93 -3.18
N GLU A 209 17.45 -17.82 -2.69
CA GLU A 209 18.72 -17.23 -3.16
C GLU A 209 19.90 -18.18 -2.96
N GLU A 210 19.99 -18.86 -1.82
CA GLU A 210 20.98 -19.91 -1.54
C GLU A 210 20.87 -21.06 -2.55
N ARG A 211 19.65 -21.54 -2.84
CA ARG A 211 19.44 -22.61 -3.82
C ARG A 211 19.80 -22.18 -5.23
N VAL A 212 19.50 -20.94 -5.62
CA VAL A 212 19.92 -20.39 -6.91
C VAL A 212 21.45 -20.31 -7.00
N ALA A 213 22.14 -19.92 -5.92
CA ALA A 213 23.60 -19.92 -5.88
C ALA A 213 24.19 -21.35 -5.99
N GLU A 214 23.58 -22.33 -5.31
CA GLU A 214 23.98 -23.75 -5.40
C GLU A 214 23.80 -24.30 -6.82
N ILE A 215 22.69 -23.97 -7.48
CA ILE A 215 22.44 -24.37 -8.88
C ILE A 215 23.50 -23.77 -9.80
N LYS A 216 23.81 -22.47 -9.68
CA LYS A 216 24.86 -21.82 -10.47
C LYS A 216 26.22 -22.50 -10.29
N HIS A 217 26.58 -22.83 -9.06
CA HIS A 217 27.84 -23.54 -8.78
C HIS A 217 27.86 -24.92 -9.46
N LYS A 218 26.76 -25.68 -9.40
CA LYS A 218 26.66 -26.99 -10.06
C LYS A 218 26.68 -26.88 -11.59
N ASP A 219 26.10 -25.82 -12.15
CA ASP A 219 26.17 -25.53 -13.59
C ASP A 219 27.62 -25.24 -14.00
N GLU A 220 28.38 -24.47 -13.21
CA GLU A 220 29.81 -24.22 -13.43
C GLU A 220 30.66 -25.49 -13.34
N GLU A 221 30.37 -26.38 -12.37
CA GLU A 221 31.01 -27.70 -12.28
C GLU A 221 30.70 -28.57 -13.50
N LEU A 222 29.44 -28.56 -13.97
CA LEU A 222 29.01 -29.29 -15.15
C LEU A 222 29.72 -28.79 -16.41
N ASP A 223 29.84 -27.47 -16.57
CA ASP A 223 30.61 -26.85 -17.66
C ASP A 223 32.08 -27.27 -17.66
N GLN A 224 32.70 -27.38 -16.48
CA GLN A 224 34.08 -27.88 -16.35
C GLN A 224 34.19 -29.34 -16.79
N VAL A 225 33.26 -30.20 -16.36
CA VAL A 225 33.24 -31.61 -16.76
C VAL A 225 33.02 -31.75 -18.26
N VAL A 226 32.12 -30.96 -18.85
CA VAL A 226 31.89 -30.96 -20.31
C VAL A 226 33.16 -30.59 -21.07
N ARG A 227 33.92 -29.58 -20.61
CA ARG A 227 35.21 -29.22 -21.24
C ARG A 227 36.22 -30.36 -21.15
N LEU A 228 36.37 -30.98 -19.98
CA LEU A 228 37.27 -32.12 -19.80
C LEU A 228 36.88 -33.30 -20.71
N LEU A 229 35.58 -33.59 -20.84
CA LEU A 229 35.11 -34.64 -21.75
C LEU A 229 35.45 -34.32 -23.19
N GLN A 230 35.22 -33.08 -23.65
CA GLN A 230 35.60 -32.64 -24.99
C GLN A 230 37.11 -32.78 -25.25
N ASP A 231 37.95 -32.40 -24.28
CA ASP A 231 39.41 -32.56 -24.39
C ASP A 231 39.81 -34.04 -24.50
N THR A 232 39.20 -34.91 -23.69
CA THR A 232 39.46 -36.36 -23.76
C THR A 232 38.99 -36.98 -25.06
N GLU A 233 37.86 -36.53 -25.61
CA GLU A 233 37.34 -36.99 -26.90
C GLU A 233 38.29 -36.55 -28.04
N GLN A 234 38.79 -35.32 -27.99
CA GLN A 234 39.82 -34.84 -28.92
C GLN A 234 41.12 -35.67 -28.82
N GLN A 235 41.55 -36.03 -27.60
CA GLN A 235 42.70 -36.91 -27.42
C GLN A 235 42.46 -38.32 -27.97
N LEU A 236 41.28 -38.89 -27.75
CA LEU A 236 40.91 -40.22 -28.25
C LEU A 236 40.85 -40.22 -29.79
N THR A 237 40.25 -39.20 -30.39
CA THR A 237 40.20 -39.06 -31.86
C THR A 237 41.60 -38.88 -32.45
N ALA A 238 42.49 -38.11 -31.80
CA ALA A 238 43.89 -38.00 -32.22
C ALA A 238 44.65 -39.33 -32.12
N LYS A 239 44.47 -40.08 -31.02
CA LYS A 239 45.07 -41.41 -30.86
C LYS A 239 44.53 -42.42 -31.88
N SER A 240 43.24 -42.38 -32.19
CA SER A 240 42.63 -43.22 -33.22
C SER A 240 43.27 -42.97 -34.59
N ARG A 241 43.41 -41.70 -34.99
CA ARG A 241 44.11 -41.34 -36.25
C ARG A 241 45.55 -41.86 -36.26
N ARG A 242 46.26 -41.78 -35.13
CA ARG A 242 47.63 -42.28 -35.03
C ARG A 242 47.70 -43.80 -35.17
N ILE A 243 46.72 -44.53 -34.65
CA ILE A 243 46.61 -45.97 -34.86
C ILE A 243 46.40 -46.26 -36.34
N ASP A 244 45.46 -45.57 -37.01
CA ASP A 244 45.21 -45.75 -38.45
C ASP A 244 46.47 -45.51 -39.30
N GLU A 245 47.26 -44.48 -38.97
CA GLU A 245 48.56 -44.21 -39.62
C GLU A 245 49.56 -45.36 -39.43
N LEU A 246 49.71 -45.85 -38.19
CA LEU A 246 50.61 -46.95 -37.86
C LEU A 246 50.18 -48.27 -38.51
N GLU A 247 48.87 -48.53 -38.60
CA GLU A 247 48.32 -49.68 -39.31
C GLU A 247 48.65 -49.64 -40.80
N LYS A 248 48.52 -48.46 -41.43
CA LYS A 248 48.90 -48.25 -42.84
C LYS A 248 50.40 -48.47 -43.07
N ASP A 249 51.24 -47.94 -42.18
CA ASP A 249 52.70 -48.14 -42.23
C ASP A 249 53.06 -49.63 -42.07
N LEU A 250 52.41 -50.32 -41.13
CA LEU A 250 52.60 -51.75 -40.90
C LEU A 250 52.18 -52.57 -42.12
N GLN A 251 51.03 -52.28 -42.73
CA GLN A 251 50.60 -52.93 -43.97
C GLN A 251 51.61 -52.75 -45.11
N SER A 252 52.17 -51.53 -45.27
CA SER A 252 53.23 -51.28 -46.26
C SER A 252 54.49 -52.12 -46.01
N ASN A 253 54.91 -52.23 -44.76
CA ASN A 253 56.09 -53.03 -44.40
C ASN A 253 55.86 -54.53 -44.55
N VAL A 254 54.67 -55.03 -44.23
CA VAL A 254 54.29 -56.43 -44.49
C VAL A 254 54.39 -56.73 -45.99
N GLY A 255 53.87 -55.84 -46.86
CA GLY A 255 54.00 -55.98 -48.31
C GLY A 255 55.46 -56.07 -48.78
N LYS A 256 56.35 -55.21 -48.27
CA LYS A 256 57.80 -55.25 -48.58
C LYS A 256 58.45 -56.57 -48.13
N LEU A 257 58.10 -57.07 -46.95
CA LEU A 257 58.64 -58.35 -46.45
C LEU A 257 58.17 -59.54 -47.29
N GLU A 258 56.93 -59.53 -47.77
CA GLU A 258 56.43 -60.56 -48.68
C GLU A 258 57.18 -60.53 -50.03
N GLU A 259 57.46 -59.35 -50.57
CA GLU A 259 58.30 -59.20 -51.78
C GLU A 259 59.71 -59.76 -51.56
N GLN A 260 60.34 -59.42 -50.43
CA GLN A 260 61.66 -59.96 -50.06
C GLN A 260 61.64 -61.49 -49.90
N ARG A 261 60.57 -62.05 -49.31
CA ARG A 261 60.42 -63.50 -49.17
C ARG A 261 60.30 -64.20 -50.53
N ARG A 262 59.52 -63.64 -51.46
CA ARG A 262 59.40 -64.18 -52.82
C ARG A 262 60.73 -64.15 -53.57
N LEU A 263 61.52 -63.08 -53.42
CA LEU A 263 62.88 -63.00 -53.97
C LEU A 263 63.78 -64.10 -53.40
N LEU A 264 63.73 -64.35 -52.09
CA LEU A 264 64.50 -65.41 -51.44
C LEU A 264 64.10 -66.81 -51.94
N ASP A 265 62.80 -67.05 -52.17
CA ASP A 265 62.31 -68.33 -52.68
C ASP A 265 62.80 -68.58 -54.12
N VAL A 266 62.82 -67.54 -54.97
CA VAL A 266 63.44 -67.61 -56.31
C VAL A 266 64.93 -67.94 -56.21
N TYR A 267 65.64 -67.29 -55.29
CA TYR A 267 67.08 -67.53 -55.08
C TYR A 267 67.36 -68.98 -54.63
N LYS A 268 66.54 -69.53 -53.73
CA LYS A 268 66.66 -70.93 -53.29
C LYS A 268 66.37 -71.93 -54.40
N ALA A 269 65.37 -71.67 -55.23
CA ALA A 269 65.03 -72.53 -56.37
C ALA A 269 66.17 -72.59 -57.40
N LEU A 270 66.86 -71.47 -57.63
CA LEU A 270 68.03 -71.42 -58.51
C LEU A 270 69.21 -72.24 -57.95
N ASN A 271 69.49 -72.17 -56.66
CA ASN A 271 70.61 -72.90 -56.04
C ASN A 271 70.40 -74.42 -55.93
N GLN A 272 69.17 -74.93 -55.95
CA GLN A 272 68.90 -76.38 -55.87
C GLN A 272 69.17 -77.14 -57.18
N THR A 273 69.44 -76.45 -58.29
CA THR A 273 69.71 -77.07 -59.60
C THR A 273 71.20 -77.18 -59.95
N SER A 274 72.11 -76.78 -59.04
CA SER A 274 73.55 -76.88 -59.25
C SER A 274 74.19 -77.96 -58.38
N GLU A 275 74.01 -79.23 -58.74
CA GLU A 275 74.93 -80.28 -58.29
C GLU A 275 75.37 -81.16 -59.48
N ASN A 276 76.69 -81.22 -59.62
CA ASN A 276 77.52 -82.17 -60.37
C ASN A 276 77.93 -81.86 -61.82
N VAL A 277 79.24 -82.04 -61.97
CA VAL A 277 80.04 -82.41 -63.16
C VAL A 277 80.78 -81.26 -63.85
N GLU A 278 82.05 -81.19 -63.46
CA GLU A 278 83.20 -80.73 -64.21
C GLU A 278 83.19 -81.29 -65.64
N ASP A 279 83.26 -80.42 -66.65
CA ASP A 279 84.19 -80.61 -67.75
C ASP A 279 84.29 -79.38 -68.63
N LYS A 280 85.53 -79.10 -69.04
CA LYS A 280 85.94 -78.01 -69.91
C LYS A 280 85.23 -78.12 -71.27
N ASN A 281 84.18 -77.34 -71.46
CA ASN A 281 83.61 -77.08 -72.77
C ASN A 281 83.55 -75.58 -73.01
N ILE A 282 84.11 -75.16 -74.14
CA ILE A 282 84.09 -73.79 -74.66
C ILE A 282 82.63 -73.31 -74.71
N PRO A 283 82.31 -72.12 -74.17
CA PRO A 283 80.93 -71.66 -74.07
C PRO A 283 80.34 -71.31 -75.43
N THR A 284 79.14 -71.81 -75.71
CA THR A 284 78.45 -71.67 -77.00
C THR A 284 77.47 -70.48 -77.01
N VAL A 285 76.94 -70.09 -75.84
CA VAL A 285 75.90 -69.05 -75.73
C VAL A 285 76.14 -68.11 -74.55
N LEU A 286 76.07 -66.79 -74.77
CA LEU A 286 76.14 -65.76 -73.72
C LEU A 286 74.74 -65.25 -73.36
N VAL A 287 74.36 -65.25 -72.08
CA VAL A 287 73.09 -64.67 -71.60
C VAL A 287 73.37 -63.38 -70.83
N VAL A 288 72.75 -62.29 -71.25
CA VAL A 288 73.02 -60.93 -70.76
C VAL A 288 71.85 -60.42 -69.92
N GLY A 289 72.16 -59.88 -68.73
CA GLY A 289 71.23 -59.14 -67.87
C GLY A 289 71.92 -58.11 -66.97
N VAL A 290 71.14 -57.34 -66.22
CA VAL A 290 71.65 -56.12 -65.54
C VAL A 290 72.49 -56.41 -64.30
N GLU A 291 72.32 -57.55 -63.63
CA GLU A 291 73.06 -57.89 -62.41
C GLU A 291 73.25 -59.41 -62.27
N PHE A 292 73.91 -60.02 -63.26
CA PHE A 292 74.30 -61.43 -63.15
C PHE A 292 75.77 -61.56 -62.74
N PRO A 293 76.10 -62.31 -61.67
CA PRO A 293 77.46 -62.80 -61.52
C PRO A 293 77.83 -63.66 -62.74
N ARG A 294 79.10 -63.62 -63.16
CA ARG A 294 79.56 -64.47 -64.26
C ARG A 294 79.44 -65.93 -63.85
N VAL A 295 78.45 -66.63 -64.39
CA VAL A 295 78.15 -68.03 -64.09
C VAL A 295 78.18 -68.83 -65.38
N GLN A 296 79.03 -69.85 -65.42
CA GLN A 296 79.00 -70.85 -66.48
C GLN A 296 78.04 -71.96 -66.07
N MET A 297 77.12 -72.32 -66.95
CA MET A 297 76.20 -73.43 -66.76
C MET A 297 76.15 -74.30 -68.01
N LYS A 298 75.97 -75.60 -67.86
CA LYS A 298 75.80 -76.53 -68.97
C LYS A 298 74.38 -77.05 -68.96
N ILE A 299 73.64 -76.85 -70.05
CA ILE A 299 72.28 -77.39 -70.21
C ILE A 299 72.34 -78.40 -71.36
N GLY A 300 72.36 -79.69 -70.99
CA GLY A 300 72.61 -80.79 -71.92
C GLY A 300 74.02 -80.77 -72.51
N GLU A 301 74.16 -80.65 -73.84
CA GLU A 301 75.46 -80.63 -74.52
C GLU A 301 76.03 -79.22 -74.71
N THR A 302 75.23 -78.18 -74.45
CA THR A 302 75.57 -76.78 -74.73
C THR A 302 75.98 -76.05 -73.45
N THR A 303 77.09 -75.32 -73.50
CA THR A 303 77.57 -74.48 -72.39
C THR A 303 77.09 -73.04 -72.56
N TYR A 304 76.41 -72.51 -71.55
CA TYR A 304 75.92 -71.15 -71.46
C TYR A 304 76.75 -70.38 -70.43
N VAL A 305 77.15 -69.15 -70.76
CA VAL A 305 77.69 -68.21 -69.77
C VAL A 305 76.63 -67.15 -69.53
N LEU A 306 76.15 -67.02 -68.30
CA LEU A 306 75.43 -65.84 -67.86
C LEU A 306 76.45 -64.81 -67.40
N GLU A 307 76.38 -63.62 -67.96
CA GLU A 307 77.25 -62.53 -67.57
C GLU A 307 76.45 -61.25 -67.45
N GLY A 308 76.58 -60.60 -66.29
CA GLY A 308 76.00 -59.30 -66.06
C GLY A 308 76.77 -58.23 -66.83
N ILE A 309 76.06 -57.41 -67.60
CA ILE A 309 76.66 -56.23 -68.24
C ILE A 309 76.52 -55.06 -67.27
N ALA A 310 77.28 -55.12 -66.18
CA ALA A 310 77.50 -53.95 -65.35
C ALA A 310 78.65 -53.15 -65.98
N ASP A 311 78.34 -51.94 -66.45
CA ASP A 311 79.31 -50.89 -66.79
C ASP A 311 80.29 -51.11 -67.97
N TYR A 312 79.85 -51.73 -69.07
CA TYR A 312 80.59 -51.61 -70.33
C TYR A 312 80.43 -50.20 -70.93
N GLN A 313 81.38 -49.31 -70.64
CA GLN A 313 81.36 -47.93 -71.13
C GLN A 313 81.82 -47.79 -72.60
N LYS A 314 82.55 -48.78 -73.13
CA LYS A 314 83.11 -48.77 -74.49
C LYS A 314 82.58 -49.93 -75.33
N GLU A 315 82.27 -49.63 -76.58
CA GLU A 315 81.75 -50.60 -77.56
C GLU A 315 82.80 -51.66 -77.97
N SER A 316 84.10 -51.34 -77.85
CA SER A 316 85.23 -52.25 -78.09
C SER A 316 85.21 -53.46 -77.16
N ASP A 317 84.92 -53.23 -75.89
CA ASP A 317 85.03 -54.22 -74.83
C ASP A 317 83.88 -55.23 -74.93
N LEU A 318 82.71 -54.73 -75.36
CA LEU A 318 81.53 -55.54 -75.65
C LEU A 318 81.73 -56.39 -76.93
N ALA A 319 82.41 -55.84 -77.94
CA ALA A 319 82.73 -56.55 -79.17
C ALA A 319 83.75 -57.68 -78.95
N GLU A 320 84.75 -57.46 -78.08
CA GLU A 320 85.72 -58.46 -77.69
C GLU A 320 85.06 -59.60 -76.89
N LEU A 321 84.20 -59.25 -75.93
CA LEU A 321 83.41 -60.23 -75.18
C LEU A 321 82.55 -61.09 -76.13
N CYS A 322 81.87 -60.48 -77.09
CA CYS A 322 80.93 -61.19 -77.97
C CYS A 322 81.61 -62.03 -79.06
N LYS A 323 82.94 -61.95 -79.24
CA LYS A 323 83.64 -62.57 -80.38
C LYS A 323 83.68 -64.09 -80.32
N ASP A 324 83.82 -64.64 -79.12
CA ASP A 324 84.08 -66.07 -78.92
C ASP A 324 82.80 -66.91 -78.72
N TYR A 325 81.63 -66.27 -78.72
CA TYR A 325 80.34 -66.93 -78.52
C TYR A 325 79.68 -67.26 -79.86
N GLU A 326 78.91 -68.33 -79.97
CA GLU A 326 78.17 -68.59 -81.21
C GLU A 326 76.86 -67.79 -81.24
N ARG A 327 76.15 -67.72 -80.10
CA ARG A 327 74.88 -66.99 -79.93
C ARG A 327 74.87 -66.13 -78.67
N ILE A 328 74.04 -65.09 -78.67
CA ILE A 328 73.89 -64.16 -77.56
C ILE A 328 72.39 -64.00 -77.28
N VAL A 329 72.01 -64.21 -76.04
CA VAL A 329 70.65 -64.09 -75.54
C VAL A 329 70.58 -62.90 -74.59
N MET A 330 69.71 -61.95 -74.88
CA MET A 330 69.55 -60.74 -74.06
C MET A 330 68.18 -60.74 -73.40
N LEU A 331 68.17 -60.57 -72.08
CA LEU A 331 66.93 -60.41 -71.33
C LEU A 331 66.42 -58.97 -71.51
N SER A 332 65.11 -58.79 -71.75
CA SER A 332 64.53 -57.47 -72.09
C SER A 332 64.67 -56.38 -71.03
N LEU A 333 65.16 -56.70 -69.83
CA LEU A 333 65.49 -55.73 -68.79
C LEU A 333 66.87 -55.07 -68.99
N CYS A 334 67.60 -55.38 -70.06
CA CYS A 334 68.87 -54.72 -70.36
C CYS A 334 68.69 -53.23 -70.67
N HIS A 335 69.63 -52.40 -70.20
CA HIS A 335 69.61 -50.96 -70.47
C HIS A 335 69.56 -50.69 -71.97
N HIS A 336 68.68 -49.78 -72.40
CA HIS A 336 68.40 -49.51 -73.82
C HIS A 336 69.67 -49.25 -74.66
N ARG A 337 70.68 -48.59 -74.08
CA ARG A 337 71.98 -48.35 -74.74
C ARG A 337 72.73 -49.64 -75.08
N VAL A 338 72.80 -50.59 -74.13
CA VAL A 338 73.42 -51.90 -74.32
C VAL A 338 72.66 -52.72 -75.36
N ARG A 339 71.33 -52.65 -75.33
CA ARG A 339 70.46 -53.30 -76.32
C ARG A 339 70.74 -52.82 -77.75
N ILE A 340 70.97 -51.52 -77.97
CA ILE A 340 71.35 -51.00 -79.28
C ILE A 340 72.73 -51.49 -79.69
N GLN A 341 73.70 -51.48 -78.77
CA GLN A 341 75.08 -51.91 -79.05
C GLN A 341 75.14 -53.40 -79.41
N LEU A 342 74.47 -54.27 -78.65
CA LEU A 342 74.39 -55.70 -78.93
C LEU A 342 73.70 -55.97 -80.27
N ASN A 343 72.61 -55.26 -80.59
CA ASN A 343 71.94 -55.42 -81.88
C ASN A 343 72.86 -55.06 -83.06
N ARG A 344 73.67 -54.00 -82.91
CA ARG A 344 74.64 -53.58 -83.94
C ARG A 344 75.80 -54.56 -84.09
N LEU A 345 76.35 -55.03 -82.98
CA LEU A 345 77.55 -55.89 -82.97
C LEU A 345 77.25 -57.34 -83.34
N CYS A 346 76.10 -57.86 -82.92
CA CYS A 346 75.82 -59.30 -82.96
C CYS A 346 74.79 -59.68 -84.03
N GLY A 347 73.98 -58.73 -84.51
CA GLY A 347 73.02 -58.94 -85.58
C GLY A 347 72.14 -60.17 -85.35
N THR A 348 72.17 -61.12 -86.29
CA THR A 348 71.37 -62.36 -86.25
C THR A 348 71.77 -63.33 -85.14
N ARG A 349 72.92 -63.13 -84.48
CA ARG A 349 73.36 -63.92 -83.32
C ARG A 349 72.68 -63.48 -82.02
N LEU A 350 72.01 -62.32 -82.02
CA LEU A 350 71.30 -61.79 -80.85
C LEU A 350 69.85 -62.26 -80.85
N ARG A 351 69.42 -62.88 -79.74
CA ARG A 351 68.01 -63.18 -79.47
C ARG A 351 67.56 -62.47 -78.21
N GLU A 352 66.45 -61.75 -78.32
CA GLU A 352 65.85 -61.08 -77.17
C GLU A 352 64.77 -61.96 -76.54
N ILE A 353 64.82 -62.10 -75.23
CA ILE A 353 63.82 -62.81 -74.45
C ILE A 353 63.14 -61.83 -73.48
N PRO A 354 61.80 -61.70 -73.53
CA PRO A 354 61.01 -60.74 -72.75
C PRO A 354 61.24 -60.78 -71.24
N SER A 355 61.52 -61.96 -70.68
CA SER A 355 61.72 -62.11 -69.25
C SER A 355 62.57 -63.32 -68.90
N ILE A 356 63.14 -63.29 -67.70
CA ILE A 356 63.85 -64.44 -67.14
C ILE A 356 62.97 -65.68 -67.01
N TYR A 357 61.64 -65.52 -66.83
CA TYR A 357 60.68 -66.62 -66.77
C TYR A 357 60.57 -67.40 -68.07
N GLN A 358 60.78 -66.73 -69.22
CA GLN A 358 60.75 -67.33 -70.55
C GLN A 358 62.13 -67.83 -71.01
N LEU A 359 63.19 -67.53 -70.24
CA LEU A 359 64.55 -67.94 -70.57
C LEU A 359 64.66 -69.46 -70.65
N ARG A 360 64.08 -70.18 -69.67
CA ARG A 360 64.12 -71.66 -69.66
C ARG A 360 63.46 -72.24 -70.91
N ASP A 361 62.26 -71.81 -71.25
CA ASP A 361 61.53 -72.33 -72.40
C ASP A 361 62.23 -71.97 -73.71
N ALA A 362 62.78 -70.76 -73.81
CA ALA A 362 63.55 -70.35 -74.98
C ALA A 362 64.85 -71.15 -75.16
N LEU A 363 65.59 -71.40 -74.08
CA LEU A 363 66.81 -72.21 -74.10
C LEU A 363 66.54 -73.69 -74.41
N VAL A 364 65.39 -74.23 -73.95
CA VAL A 364 64.99 -75.61 -74.22
C VAL A 364 64.41 -75.77 -75.65
N ASN A 365 63.57 -74.84 -76.10
CA ASN A 365 62.94 -74.89 -77.43
C ASN A 365 63.92 -74.59 -78.58
N GLU A 366 65.09 -74.00 -78.30
CA GLU A 366 66.12 -73.74 -79.32
C GLU A 366 66.79 -74.98 -79.90
N ARG A 367 66.62 -76.16 -79.29
CA ARG A 367 67.01 -77.44 -79.90
C ARG A 367 66.13 -77.86 -81.09
N GLY A 368 65.01 -77.18 -81.34
CA GLY A 368 64.02 -77.52 -82.37
C GLY A 368 64.05 -76.68 -83.65
N LEU A 369 65.00 -75.76 -83.82
CA LEU A 369 65.09 -74.89 -85.00
C LEU A 369 66.51 -74.83 -85.57
N VAL A 370 67.00 -76.00 -86.01
CA VAL A 370 67.97 -76.15 -87.10
C VAL A 370 67.51 -77.34 -87.93
N SER A 371 66.90 -77.04 -89.06
CA SER A 371 67.18 -77.76 -90.30
C SER A 371 68.63 -77.51 -90.70
#